data_AF-A0A923RAY4-F1
#
_entry.id   AF-A0A923RAY4-F1
#
_cell.length_a   1.000
_cell.length_b   1.000
_cell.length_c   1.000
_cell.angle_alpha   90.00
_cell.angle_beta   90.00
_cell.angle_gamma   90.00
#
_symmetry.space_group_name_H-M   'P 1'
#
loop_
_entity.id
_entity.type
_entity.pdbx_description
1 polymer ?
#
loop_
_entity_poly.entity_id
_entity_poly.type
_entity_poly.pdbx_seq_one_letter_code
_entity_poly.pdbx_strand_id
1 'polypeptide(L)'
;MTDPSLHILEKQKQFRQSLGDQVSTIEQEARMVLPGIQALFGFQLIAVFNQNFKQSLSNAEQIVHLAALLLVAVSAILVVAPAAYHRQAQHQISKHFVELSSRYLAWAMAPLALGTCLDIYLVTRIILNSTLLSF
;
A
#
# COMPACT_ATOMS: atom_id res chain seq x y z
N MET A 1 26.75 7.09 -45.85
CA MET A 1 27.47 6.82 -44.59
C MET A 1 26.54 7.21 -43.45
N THR A 2 25.85 6.24 -42.86
CA THR A 2 24.98 6.45 -41.70
C THR A 2 25.87 6.75 -40.50
N ASP A 3 25.68 7.90 -39.86
CA ASP A 3 26.48 8.33 -38.71
C ASP A 3 26.27 7.36 -37.53
N PRO A 4 27.32 6.67 -37.04
CA PRO A 4 27.24 5.74 -35.91
C PRO A 4 26.66 6.36 -34.63
N SER A 5 26.74 7.69 -34.47
CA SER A 5 26.20 8.40 -33.31
C SER A 5 24.66 8.43 -33.29
N LEU A 6 24.01 8.43 -34.46
CA LEU A 6 22.55 8.51 -34.56
C LEU A 6 21.88 7.25 -33.99
N HIS A 7 22.43 6.08 -34.30
CA HIS A 7 21.94 4.79 -33.80
C HIS A 7 22.07 4.67 -32.26
N ILE A 8 23.10 5.28 -31.67
CA ILE A 8 23.29 5.28 -30.20
C ILE A 8 22.23 6.18 -29.54
N LEU A 9 21.93 7.35 -30.14
CA LEU A 9 20.91 8.26 -29.61
C LEU A 9 19.51 7.66 -29.69
N GLU A 10 19.16 6.99 -30.80
CA GLU A 10 17.88 6.29 -30.94
C GLU A 10 17.73 5.18 -29.89
N LYS A 11 18.78 4.37 -29.70
CA LYS A 11 18.77 3.30 -28.70
C LYS A 11 18.63 3.84 -27.27
N GLN A 12 19.28 4.97 -26.95
CA GLN A 12 19.12 5.62 -25.64
C GLN A 12 17.72 6.21 -25.45
N LYS A 13 17.15 6.84 -26.49
CA LYS A 13 15.79 7.40 -26.44
C LYS A 13 14.75 6.30 -26.25
N GLN A 14 14.85 5.22 -27.04
CA GLN A 14 13.99 4.04 -26.92
C GLN A 14 14.12 3.39 -25.53
N PHE A 15 15.34 3.27 -25.01
CA PHE A 15 15.58 2.74 -23.68
C PHE A 15 14.93 3.63 -22.59
N ARG A 16 15.09 4.96 -22.66
CA ARG A 16 14.43 5.90 -21.73
C ARG A 16 12.90 5.84 -21.80
N GLN A 17 12.32 5.71 -23.00
CA GLN A 17 10.88 5.54 -23.17
C GLN A 17 10.39 4.26 -22.48
N SER A 18 11.08 3.13 -22.70
CA SER A 18 10.70 1.85 -22.07
C SER A 18 10.70 1.88 -20.54
N LEU A 19 11.56 2.70 -19.91
CA LEU A 19 11.55 2.89 -18.46
C LEU A 19 10.37 3.75 -18.01
N GLY A 20 10.04 4.80 -18.78
CA GLY A 20 8.88 5.64 -18.51
C GLY A 20 7.57 4.87 -18.57
N ASP A 21 7.45 3.96 -19.54
CA ASP A 21 6.29 3.07 -19.67
C ASP A 21 6.18 2.15 -18.44
N GLN A 22 7.28 1.52 -18.01
CA GLN A 22 7.30 0.66 -16.81
C GLN A 22 6.91 1.43 -15.53
N VAL A 23 7.42 2.65 -15.34
CA VAL A 23 7.01 3.50 -14.20
C VAL A 23 5.52 3.78 -14.25
N SER A 24 5.00 4.14 -15.43
CA SER A 24 3.58 4.45 -15.61
C SER A 24 2.71 3.24 -15.28
N THR A 25 3.12 2.04 -15.69
CA THR A 25 2.44 0.79 -15.33
C THR A 25 2.41 0.58 -13.80
N ILE A 26 3.56 0.70 -13.12
CA ILE A 26 3.63 0.54 -11.65
C ILE A 26 2.76 1.58 -10.94
N GLU A 27 2.77 2.83 -11.39
CA GLU A 27 1.90 3.87 -10.82
C GLU A 27 0.42 3.57 -11.05
N GLN A 28 0.04 3.02 -12.21
CA GLN A 28 -1.34 2.62 -12.49
C GLN A 28 -1.78 1.47 -11.60
N GLU A 29 -0.92 0.45 -11.41
CA GLU A 29 -1.19 -0.66 -10.49
C GLU A 29 -1.37 -0.14 -9.05
N ALA A 30 -0.48 0.74 -8.58
CA ALA A 30 -0.60 1.35 -7.26
C ALA A 30 -1.90 2.15 -7.10
N ARG A 31 -2.30 2.93 -8.12
CA ARG A 31 -3.56 3.69 -8.11
C ARG A 31 -4.80 2.82 -8.15
N MET A 32 -4.72 1.61 -8.70
CA MET A 32 -5.83 0.65 -8.69
C MET A 32 -6.05 0.07 -7.29
N VAL A 33 -4.97 -0.19 -6.54
CA VAL A 33 -5.05 -0.82 -5.20
C VAL A 33 -5.30 0.22 -4.09
N LEU A 34 -4.79 1.44 -4.24
CA LEU A 34 -4.83 2.49 -3.21
C LEU A 34 -6.24 2.79 -2.66
N PRO A 35 -7.32 2.89 -3.47
CA PRO A 35 -8.66 3.13 -2.95
C PRO A 35 -9.14 2.04 -1.99
N GLY A 36 -8.79 0.78 -2.25
CA GLY A 36 -9.13 -0.33 -1.36
C GLY A 36 -8.46 -0.21 0.00
N ILE A 37 -7.16 0.12 0.01
CA ILE A 37 -6.39 0.34 1.25
C ILE A 37 -6.95 1.55 2.02
N GLN A 38 -7.30 2.64 1.33
CA GLN A 38 -7.89 3.82 1.97
C GLN A 38 -9.26 3.53 2.59
N ALA A 39 -10.09 2.73 1.92
CA ALA A 39 -11.38 2.30 2.46
C ALA A 39 -11.20 1.46 3.73
N LEU A 40 -10.31 0.46 3.71
CA LEU A 40 -9.99 -0.37 4.88
C LEU A 40 -9.51 0.49 6.06
N PHE A 41 -8.54 1.36 5.82
CA PHE A 41 -8.01 2.28 6.83
C PHE A 41 -9.11 3.20 7.40
N GLY A 42 -9.96 3.76 6.55
CA GLY A 42 -11.08 4.59 6.96
C GLY A 42 -12.08 3.83 7.84
N PHE A 43 -12.44 2.60 7.48
CA PHE A 43 -13.33 1.78 8.28
C PHE A 43 -12.72 1.39 9.63
N GLN A 44 -11.43 1.05 9.68
CA GLN A 44 -10.74 0.79 10.94
C GLN A 44 -10.74 2.02 11.86
N LEU A 45 -10.55 3.23 11.30
CA LEU A 45 -10.64 4.48 12.07
C LEU A 45 -12.06 4.72 12.59
N ILE A 46 -13.08 4.57 11.73
CA ILE A 46 -14.49 4.74 12.13
C ILE A 46 -14.85 3.76 13.26
N ALA A 47 -14.36 2.51 13.19
CA ALA A 47 -14.59 1.51 14.22
C ALA A 47 -14.10 1.97 15.61
N VAL A 48 -12.95 2.65 15.70
CA VAL A 48 -12.41 3.18 16.98
C VAL A 48 -13.33 4.19 17.63
N PHE A 49 -14.06 4.98 16.83
CA PHE A 49 -14.98 6.00 17.34
C PHE A 49 -16.38 5.44 17.66
N ASN A 50 -16.66 4.19 17.32
CA ASN A 50 -17.93 3.56 17.65
C ASN A 50 -18.00 3.29 19.17
N GLN A 51 -19.07 3.73 19.83
CA GLN A 51 -19.24 3.60 21.28
C GLN A 51 -19.21 2.13 21.75
N ASN A 52 -19.72 1.21 20.92
CA ASN A 52 -19.68 -0.23 21.18
C ASN A 52 -18.24 -0.79 21.19
N PHE A 53 -17.30 -0.12 20.50
CA PHE A 53 -15.91 -0.57 20.42
C PHE A 53 -15.22 -0.47 21.78
N LYS A 54 -15.48 0.60 22.55
CA LYS A 54 -14.88 0.78 23.88
C LYS A 54 -15.53 -0.08 24.97
N GLN A 55 -16.81 -0.40 24.82
CA GLN A 55 -17.54 -1.21 25.81
C GLN A 55 -17.32 -2.72 25.62
N SER A 56 -17.18 -3.19 24.38
CA SER A 56 -17.08 -4.62 24.09
C SER A 56 -15.65 -5.15 24.02
N LEU A 57 -14.62 -4.28 24.02
CA LEU A 57 -13.22 -4.68 23.85
C LEU A 57 -12.37 -4.51 25.10
N SER A 58 -11.66 -5.58 25.44
CA SER A 58 -10.53 -5.59 26.37
C SER A 58 -9.39 -4.69 25.89
N ASN A 59 -8.59 -4.18 26.84
CA ASN A 59 -7.37 -3.43 26.55
C ASN A 59 -6.44 -4.15 25.56
N ALA A 60 -6.37 -5.49 25.63
CA ALA A 60 -5.54 -6.28 24.72
C ALA A 60 -6.03 -6.19 23.27
N GLU A 61 -7.33 -6.19 23.04
CA GLU A 61 -7.91 -6.11 21.70
C GLU A 61 -7.78 -4.72 21.10
N GLN A 62 -7.88 -3.67 21.93
CA GLN A 62 -7.62 -2.31 21.48
C GLN A 62 -6.18 -2.13 20.97
N ILE A 63 -5.21 -2.80 21.61
CA ILE A 63 -3.81 -2.81 21.16
C ILE A 63 -3.67 -3.58 19.83
N VAL A 64 -4.33 -4.73 19.70
CA VAL A 64 -4.35 -5.51 18.44
C VAL A 64 -4.95 -4.70 17.30
N HIS A 65 -6.06 -3.99 17.55
CA HIS A 65 -6.69 -3.09 16.57
C HIS A 65 -5.75 -1.95 16.18
N LEU A 66 -5.08 -1.31 17.14
CA LEU A 66 -4.11 -0.27 16.87
C LEU A 66 -2.94 -0.80 16.03
N ALA A 67 -2.44 -2.00 16.33
CA ALA A 67 -1.39 -2.63 15.55
C ALA A 67 -1.85 -2.92 14.11
N ALA A 68 -3.08 -3.42 13.93
CA ALA A 68 -3.68 -3.63 12.61
C ALA A 68 -3.80 -2.32 11.82
N LEU A 69 -4.29 -1.26 12.46
CA LEU A 69 -4.43 0.07 11.88
C LEU A 69 -3.08 0.64 11.41
N LEU A 70 -2.04 0.52 12.25
CA LEU A 70 -0.69 0.97 11.92
C LEU A 70 -0.08 0.16 10.76
N LEU A 71 -0.30 -1.15 10.71
CA LEU A 71 0.14 -2.00 9.61
C LEU A 71 -0.50 -1.58 8.28
N VAL A 72 -1.82 -1.36 8.26
CA VAL A 72 -2.53 -0.87 7.06
C VAL A 72 -2.05 0.52 6.66
N ALA A 73 -1.80 1.43 7.63
CA ALA A 73 -1.26 2.75 7.36
C ALA A 73 0.15 2.69 6.73
N VAL A 74 1.04 1.84 7.25
CA VAL A 74 2.37 1.63 6.69
C VAL A 74 2.27 1.08 5.26
N SER A 75 1.39 0.10 5.02
CA SER A 75 1.13 -0.39 3.66
C SER A 75 0.71 0.75 2.73
N ALA A 76 -0.23 1.60 3.14
CA ALA A 76 -0.70 2.74 2.34
C ALA A 76 0.46 3.69 1.98
N ILE A 77 1.33 3.99 2.94
CA ILE A 77 2.51 4.85 2.73
C ILE A 77 3.46 4.22 1.70
N LEU A 78 3.73 2.91 1.81
CA LEU A 78 4.60 2.21 0.86
C LEU A 78 4.03 2.21 -0.56
N VAL A 79 2.71 2.08 -0.72
CA VAL A 79 2.05 2.15 -2.04
C VAL A 79 2.13 3.55 -2.65
N VAL A 80 2.05 4.61 -1.84
CA VAL A 80 2.14 6.00 -2.31
C VAL A 80 3.59 6.45 -2.57
N ALA A 81 4.58 5.82 -1.92
CA ALA A 81 5.99 6.22 -1.96
C ALA A 81 6.58 6.34 -3.38
N PRO A 82 6.36 5.40 -4.34
CA PRO A 82 6.86 5.53 -5.71
C PRO A 82 6.38 6.81 -6.41
N ALA A 83 5.09 7.14 -6.30
CA ALA A 83 4.50 8.31 -6.93
C ALA A 83 5.01 9.62 -6.27
N ALA A 84 5.21 9.61 -4.95
CA ALA A 84 5.79 10.74 -4.24
C ALA A 84 7.26 10.97 -4.64
N TYR A 85 8.04 9.90 -4.76
CA TYR A 85 9.43 9.96 -5.18
C TYR A 85 9.55 10.35 -6.67
N HIS A 86 8.68 9.84 -7.55
CA HIS A 86 8.61 10.25 -8.95
C HIS A 86 8.40 11.77 -9.07
N ARG A 87 7.45 12.31 -8.29
CA ARG A 87 7.15 13.75 -8.25
C ARG A 87 8.32 14.59 -7.75
N GLN A 88 9.14 14.08 -6.83
CA GLN A 88 10.35 14.77 -6.34
C GLN A 88 11.52 14.68 -7.34
N ALA A 89 11.68 13.55 -8.03
CA ALA A 89 12.84 13.30 -8.89
C ALA A 89 12.75 13.97 -10.27
N GLN A 90 11.55 14.32 -10.74
CA GLN A 90 11.11 15.13 -11.90
C GLN A 90 11.80 14.95 -13.28
N HIS A 91 13.01 14.39 -13.41
CA HIS A 91 13.81 14.30 -14.64
C HIS A 91 14.72 13.06 -14.76
N GLN A 92 14.79 12.17 -13.76
CA GLN A 92 15.67 10.98 -13.80
C GLN A 92 14.92 9.68 -13.53
N ILE A 93 14.21 9.19 -14.54
CA ILE A 93 13.73 7.81 -14.56
C ILE A 93 14.94 6.90 -14.81
N SER A 94 15.43 6.29 -13.74
CA SER A 94 16.52 5.32 -13.75
C SER A 94 15.99 3.89 -13.59
N LYS A 95 16.73 2.89 -14.09
CA LYS A 95 16.42 1.47 -13.81
C LYS A 95 16.25 1.20 -12.32
N HIS A 96 17.09 1.84 -11.51
CA HIS A 96 17.05 1.70 -10.05
C HIS A 96 15.73 2.21 -9.45
N PHE A 97 15.13 3.25 -10.04
CA PHE A 97 13.84 3.77 -9.59
C PHE A 97 12.70 2.78 -9.88
N VAL A 98 12.72 2.12 -11.05
CA VAL A 98 11.72 1.10 -11.41
C VAL A 98 11.79 -0.09 -10.44
N GLU A 99 13.00 -0.60 -10.17
CA GLU A 99 13.20 -1.72 -9.24
C GLU A 99 12.82 -1.37 -7.80
N LEU A 100 13.19 -0.18 -7.34
CA LEU A 100 12.84 0.30 -6.00
C LEU A 100 11.32 0.47 -5.85
N SER A 101 10.64 1.00 -6.87
CA SER A 101 9.18 1.17 -6.89
C SER A 101 8.45 -0.16 -6.83
N SER A 102 8.90 -1.14 -7.62
CA SER A 102 8.37 -2.51 -7.58
C SER A 102 8.59 -3.15 -6.21
N ARG A 103 9.77 -2.94 -5.60
CA ARG A 103 10.08 -3.46 -4.26
C ARG A 103 9.19 -2.85 -3.18
N TYR A 104 8.92 -1.55 -3.21
CA TYR A 104 8.00 -0.91 -2.27
C TYR A 104 6.58 -1.49 -2.38
N LEU A 105 6.09 -1.71 -3.60
CA LEU A 105 4.77 -2.31 -3.82
C LEU A 105 4.72 -3.75 -3.27
N ALA A 106 5.78 -4.54 -3.49
CA ALA A 106 5.90 -5.88 -2.92
C ALA A 106 5.98 -5.86 -1.38
N TRP A 107 6.76 -4.94 -0.81
CA TRP A 107 6.87 -4.78 0.65
C TRP A 107 5.60 -4.27 1.30
N ALA A 108 4.73 -3.56 0.58
CA ALA A 108 3.42 -3.13 1.09
C ALA A 108 2.47 -4.30 1.34
N MET A 109 2.60 -5.40 0.58
CA MET A 109 1.69 -6.55 0.68
C MET A 109 1.78 -7.26 2.03
N ALA A 110 2.98 -7.35 2.61
CA ALA A 110 3.18 -8.01 3.90
C ALA A 110 2.45 -7.33 5.08
N PRO A 111 2.64 -6.02 5.36
CA PRO A 111 1.90 -5.34 6.41
C PRO A 111 0.41 -5.25 6.09
N LEU A 112 0.00 -5.15 4.82
CA LEU A 112 -1.42 -5.19 4.45
C LEU A 112 -2.06 -6.52 4.86
N ALA A 113 -1.47 -7.65 4.46
CA ALA A 113 -1.97 -8.97 4.77
C ALA A 113 -2.03 -9.21 6.29
N LEU A 114 -0.97 -8.82 7.02
CA LEU A 114 -0.95 -8.92 8.47
C LEU A 114 -2.04 -8.06 9.11
N GLY A 115 -2.15 -6.79 8.74
CA GLY A 115 -3.18 -5.88 9.26
C GLY A 115 -4.59 -6.42 9.05
N THR A 116 -4.90 -6.89 7.84
CA THR A 116 -6.20 -7.50 7.52
C THR A 116 -6.45 -8.79 8.31
N CYS A 117 -5.44 -9.63 8.53
CA CYS A 117 -5.57 -10.82 9.37
C CYS A 117 -5.90 -10.46 10.83
N LEU A 118 -5.22 -9.45 11.39
CA LEU A 118 -5.52 -8.97 12.75
C LEU A 118 -6.95 -8.42 12.85
N ASP A 119 -7.41 -7.66 11.85
CA ASP A 119 -8.79 -7.15 11.78
C ASP A 119 -9.81 -8.30 11.76
N ILE A 120 -9.62 -9.30 10.88
CA ILE A 120 -10.53 -10.45 10.78
C ILE A 120 -10.59 -11.21 12.10
N TYR A 121 -9.44 -11.42 12.74
CA TYR A 121 -9.36 -12.04 14.06
C TYR A 121 -10.16 -11.25 15.10
N LEU A 122 -9.96 -9.93 15.16
CA LEU A 122 -10.65 -9.06 16.10
C LEU A 122 -12.17 -9.08 15.87
N VAL A 123 -12.62 -8.91 14.62
CA VAL A 123 -14.03 -8.94 14.24
C VAL A 123 -14.67 -10.27 14.59
N THR A 124 -14.00 -11.38 14.28
CA THR A 124 -14.47 -12.74 14.59
C THR A 124 -14.65 -12.90 16.10
N ARG A 125 -13.66 -12.48 16.89
CA ARG A 125 -13.71 -12.58 18.36
C ARG A 125 -14.82 -11.74 18.97
N ILE A 126 -15.05 -10.52 18.47
CA ILE A 126 -16.17 -9.65 18.90
C ILE A 126 -17.50 -10.35 18.65
N ILE A 127 -17.69 -10.91 17.45
CA ILE A 127 -18.94 -11.59 17.06
C ILE A 127 -19.17 -12.80 17.97
N LEU A 128 -18.19 -13.69 18.12
CA LEU A 128 -18.33 -14.88 18.95
C LEU A 128 -18.61 -14.54 20.43
N ASN A 129 -17.92 -13.55 21.00
CA ASN A 129 -18.14 -13.14 22.39
C ASN A 129 -19.54 -12.53 22.58
N SER A 130 -20.02 -11.75 21.61
CA SER A 130 -21.36 -11.17 21.65
C SER A 130 -22.48 -12.23 21.58
N THR A 131 -22.28 -13.30 20.80
CA THR A 131 -23.25 -14.39 20.70
C THR A 131 -23.27 -15.23 21.98
N LEU A 132 -22.12 -15.53 22.59
CA LEU A 132 -22.03 -16.32 23.82
C LEU A 132 -22.66 -15.64 25.05
N LEU A 133 -22.63 -14.30 25.12
CA LEU A 133 -23.26 -13.52 26.20
C LEU A 133 -24.77 -13.34 26.03
N SER A 134 -25.34 -13.75 24.89
CA SER A 134 -26.76 -13.58 24.54
C SER A 134 -27.63 -14.82 24.79
N PHE A 135 -27.04 -15.92 25.29
CA PHE A 135 -27.72 -17.13 25.75
C PHE A 135 -27.65 -17.22 27.29
#